data_AF-A0A2T0JX63-F1
#
_entry.id   AF-A0A2T0JX63-F1
#
_cell.length_a   1.000
_cell.length_b   1.000
_cell.length_c   1.000
_cell.angle_alpha   90.00
_cell.angle_beta   90.00
_cell.angle_gamma   90.00
#
_symmetry.space_group_name_H-M   'P 1'
#
loop_
_entity.id
_entity.type
_entity.pdbx_description
1 polymer ?
#
loop_
_entity_poly.entity_id
_entity_poly.type
_entity_poly.pdbx_seq_one_letter_code
_entity_poly.pdbx_strand_id
1 'polypeptide(L)' 'MTTATDDTMMEIAERTADALAAAGMVFIEDDKLGALAATLRGFFIAARVDFDRADAD' A
#
# COMPACT_ATOMS: atom_id res chain seq x y z
N MET A 1 -16.60 -7.99 -2.85
CA MET A 1 -15.83 -8.41 -1.65
C MET A 1 -14.39 -7.96 -1.88
N THR A 2 -14.19 -6.64 -1.94
CA THR A 2 -12.97 -6.00 -2.50
C THR A 2 -12.53 -4.78 -1.71
N THR A 3 -13.46 -4.13 -0.98
CA THR A 3 -13.19 -2.93 -0.18
C THR A 3 -12.09 -3.16 0.87
N ALA A 4 -12.13 -4.26 1.62
CA ALA A 4 -11.14 -4.54 2.66
C ALA A 4 -9.69 -4.63 2.15
N THR A 5 -9.47 -5.18 0.95
CA THR A 5 -8.13 -5.27 0.35
C THR A 5 -7.68 -3.93 -0.22
N ASP A 6 -8.58 -3.16 -0.84
CA ASP A 6 -8.26 -1.83 -1.37
C ASP A 6 -7.99 -0.82 -0.25
N ASP A 7 -8.76 -0.86 0.85
CA ASP A 7 -8.53 -0.06 2.06
C ASP A 7 -7.16 -0.38 2.69
N THR A 8 -6.83 -1.67 2.83
CA THR A 8 -5.51 -2.13 3.33
C THR A 8 -4.36 -1.61 2.46
N MET A 9 -4.51 -1.66 1.13
CA MET A 9 -3.47 -1.17 0.23
C MET A 9 -3.30 0.36 0.30
N MET A 10 -4.38 1.09 0.58
CA MET A 10 -4.31 2.54 0.81
C MET A 10 -3.52 2.85 2.09
N GLU A 11 -3.81 2.16 3.19
CA GLU A 11 -3.05 2.31 4.44
C GLU A 11 -1.57 1.98 4.27
N ILE A 12 -1.24 0.93 3.51
CA ILE A 12 0.15 0.59 3.19
C ILE A 12 0.80 1.71 2.37
N ALA A 13 0.08 2.30 1.41
CA ALA A 13 0.59 3.41 0.60
C ALA A 13 0.88 4.66 1.43
N GLU A 14 -0.04 5.05 2.32
CA GLU A 14 0.14 6.17 3.26
C GLU A 14 1.38 5.96 4.13
N ARG A 15 1.49 4.80 4.79
CA ARG A 15 2.65 4.49 5.64
C ARG A 15 3.96 4.45 4.87
N THR A 16 3.92 4.01 3.60
CA THR A 16 5.10 4.01 2.73
C THR A 16 5.50 5.43 2.35
N ALA A 17 4.54 6.29 2.00
CA ALA A 17 4.78 7.69 1.70
C ALA A 17 5.38 8.43 2.91
N ASP A 18 4.83 8.23 4.10
CA ASP A 18 5.35 8.79 5.35
C ASP A 18 6.78 8.34 5.64
N ALA A 19 7.07 7.05 5.45
CA ALA A 19 8.41 6.50 5.67
C ALA A 19 9.44 7.09 4.69
N LEU A 20 9.07 7.26 3.42
CA LEU A 20 9.92 7.88 2.41
C LEU A 20 10.18 9.37 2.69
N ALA A 21 9.15 10.09 3.15
CA ALA A 21 9.27 11.49 3.53
C ALA A 21 10.15 11.67 4.78
N ALA A 22 9.94 10.84 5.82
CA ALA A 22 10.74 10.84 7.05
C ALA A 22 12.21 10.51 6.79
N ALA A 23 12.50 9.68 5.79
CA ALA A 23 13.86 9.39 5.35
C ALA A 23 14.48 10.48 4.46
N GLY A 24 13.75 11.55 4.14
CA GLY A 24 14.20 12.65 3.27
C GLY A 24 14.37 12.23 1.81
N MET A 25 13.75 11.13 1.38
CA MET A 25 13.90 10.60 0.02
C MET A 25 12.94 11.28 -0.96
N VAL A 26 11.65 11.29 -0.65
CA VAL A 26 10.60 11.86 -1.51
C VAL A 26 9.37 12.19 -0.69
N PHE A 27 8.66 13.25 -1.07
CA PHE A 27 7.32 13.57 -0.60
C PHE A 27 6.30 13.17 -1.66
N ILE A 28 5.27 12.43 -1.27
CA ILE A 28 4.20 11.94 -2.15
C ILE A 28 2.92 12.68 -1.78
N GLU A 29 2.32 13.38 -2.74
CA GLU A 29 1.08 14.11 -2.54
C GLU A 29 -0.11 13.17 -2.35
N ASP A 30 -1.12 13.61 -1.59
CA ASP A 30 -2.30 12.81 -1.25
C ASP A 30 -3.04 12.28 -2.50
N ASP A 31 -3.10 13.07 -3.58
CA ASP A 31 -3.72 12.68 -4.84
C ASP A 31 -2.95 11.57 -5.58
N LYS A 32 -1.70 11.29 -5.18
CA LYS A 32 -0.86 10.21 -5.73
C LYS A 32 -0.93 8.93 -4.91
N LEU A 33 -1.48 8.96 -3.69
CA LEU A 33 -1.54 7.78 -2.82
C LEU A 33 -2.29 6.61 -3.46
N GLY A 34 -3.37 6.88 -4.21
CA GLY A 34 -4.09 5.84 -4.95
C GLY A 34 -3.24 5.15 -6.03
N ALA A 35 -2.40 5.91 -6.74
CA ALA A 35 -1.48 5.36 -7.73
C ALA A 35 -0.34 4.55 -7.08
N LEU A 36 0.14 5.01 -5.92
CA LEU A 36 1.11 4.29 -5.10
C LEU A 36 0.53 2.96 -4.61
N ALA A 37 -0.69 2.96 -4.07
CA ALA A 37 -1.39 1.76 -3.61
C ALA A 37 -1.53 0.72 -4.75
N ALA A 38 -1.94 1.16 -5.94
CA ALA A 38 -2.04 0.28 -7.11
C ALA A 38 -0.69 -0.32 -7.51
N THR A 39 0.38 0.49 -7.45
CA THR A 39 1.74 0.04 -7.77
C THR A 39 2.26 -0.98 -6.75
N LEU A 40 2.09 -0.71 -5.45
CA LEU A 40 2.46 -1.62 -4.37
C LEU A 40 1.71 -2.93 -4.49
N ARG A 41 0.40 -2.89 -4.78
CA ARG A 41 -0.41 -4.10 -5.01
C ARG A 41 0.16 -4.95 -6.15
N GLY A 42 0.49 -4.32 -7.28
CA GLY A 42 1.12 -5.00 -8.42
C GLY A 42 2.47 -5.63 -8.07
N PHE A 43 3.29 -4.91 -7.31
CA PHE A 43 4.57 -5.40 -6.80
C PHE A 43 4.40 -6.65 -5.92
N PHE A 44 3.47 -6.61 -4.97
CA PHE A 44 3.24 -7.73 -4.06
C PHE A 44 2.65 -8.96 -4.75
N ILE A 45 1.75 -8.78 -5.72
CA ILE A 45 1.26 -9.87 -6.57
C ILE A 45 2.42 -10.52 -7.34
N ALA A 46 3.30 -9.70 -7.93
CA ALA A 46 4.48 -10.20 -8.65
C ALA A 46 5.46 -10.93 -7.72
N ALA A 47 5.59 -10.47 -6.47
CA ALA A 47 6.39 -11.09 -5.42
C ALA A 47 5.74 -12.33 -4.79
N ARG A 48 4.51 -12.70 -5.21
CA ARG A 48 3.71 -13.81 -4.62
C ARG A 48 3.49 -13.66 -3.11
N VAL A 49 3.22 -12.44 -2.66
CA VAL A 49 2.80 -12.18 -1.27
C VAL A 49 1.28 -12.39 -1.18
N ASP A 50 0.86 -13.35 -0.38
CA ASP A 50 -0.56 -13.60 -0.09
C ASP A 50 -1.07 -12.59 0.96
N PHE A 51 -2.11 -11.84 0.59
CA PHE A 51 -2.78 -10.87 1.47
C PHE A 51 -3.94 -11.48 2.27
N ASP A 52 -4.21 -12.78 2.09
CA ASP A 52 -5.37 -13.49 2.65
C ASP A 52 -5.20 -13.87 4.15
N ARG A 53 -4.22 -13.29 4.85
CA ARG A 53 -3.92 -13.62 6.25
C ARG A 53 -4.12 -12.42 7.18
N ALA A 54 -5.29 -11.82 7.12
CA ALA A 54 -5.89 -11.12 8.26
C ALA A 54 -7.22 -11.84 8.53
N ASP A 55 -7.49 -12.23 9.77
CA ASP A 55 -8.66 -12.99 10.24
C ASP A 55 -8.63 -14.54 10.07
N ALA A 56 -7.64 -15.17 10.71
CA ALA A 56 -7.78 -16.55 11.20
C ALA A 56 -7.22 -16.64 12.64
N ASP A 57 -7.87 -15.95 13.57
CA ASP A 57 -7.95 -16.30 15.00
C ASP A 57 -9.29 -15.82 15.57
#